data_AF-A0A6J8BQY2-F1
#
_entry.id   AF-A0A6J8BQY2-F1
#
_cell.length_a   1.000
_cell.length_b   1.000
_cell.length_c   1.000
_cell.angle_alpha   90.00
_cell.angle_beta   90.00
_cell.angle_gamma   90.00
#
_symmetry.space_group_name_H-M   'P 1'
#
loop_
_entity.id
_entity.type
_entity.pdbx_description
1 polymer ?
#
loop_
_entity_poly.entity_id
_entity_poly.type
_entity_poly.pdbx_seq_one_letter_code
_entity_poly.pdbx_strand_id
1 'polypeptide(L)'
;MILDVGSSQQGLISGCGLIFESKTNSSDYHDEMNKEHFTEKFRDTLIPKLPPRSVVVMDNASYHSHLDPDSKVPNTQSNKSEISAWLVKSNVQYDKKMKKAELLDLVKQHKPLPRYIIDELASANGHEILRTPPYHCELNPIEMVWSYLKGYVARHNSSCMKKDIIKLFEEAKSHIDAERWAKFETRVEREFEEAQEN
;
A
#
# COMPACT_ATOMS: atom_id res chain seq x y z
N MET A 1 2.44 13.82 -3.73
CA MET A 1 2.80 12.39 -3.52
C MET A 1 3.17 11.77 -4.84
N ILE A 2 4.12 10.86 -4.90
CA ILE A 2 4.45 10.16 -6.16
C ILE A 2 4.20 8.68 -5.91
N LEU A 3 3.62 7.96 -6.85
CA LEU A 3 3.47 6.52 -6.77
C LEU A 3 4.24 5.96 -7.94
N ASP A 4 5.26 5.16 -7.68
CA ASP A 4 6.09 4.53 -8.70
C ASP A 4 6.25 3.05 -8.36
N VAL A 5 6.42 2.23 -9.38
CA VAL A 5 6.63 0.79 -9.25
C VAL A 5 7.84 0.43 -10.09
N GLY A 6 8.66 -0.48 -9.59
CA GLY A 6 9.83 -0.98 -10.29
C GLY A 6 10.20 -2.39 -9.89
N SER A 7 11.20 -2.94 -10.57
CA SER A 7 11.79 -4.24 -10.27
C SER A 7 13.25 -4.29 -10.71
N SER A 8 14.04 -5.20 -10.15
CA SER A 8 15.40 -5.48 -10.62
C SER A 8 15.47 -5.98 -12.07
N GLN A 9 14.34 -6.39 -12.66
CA GLN A 9 14.27 -6.82 -14.06
C GLN A 9 14.10 -5.65 -15.03
N GLN A 10 13.44 -4.58 -14.62
CA GLN A 10 13.02 -3.50 -15.53
C GLN A 10 13.39 -2.09 -15.06
N GLY A 11 13.91 -1.92 -13.84
CA GLY A 11 14.00 -0.61 -13.20
C GLY A 11 12.60 -0.08 -12.91
N LEU A 12 12.39 1.23 -13.02
CA LEU A 12 11.05 1.81 -12.96
C LEU A 12 10.17 1.34 -14.13
N ILE A 13 8.98 0.83 -13.82
CA ILE A 13 8.00 0.41 -14.83
C ILE A 13 7.37 1.66 -15.47
N SER A 14 7.61 1.81 -16.76
CA SER A 14 7.18 2.99 -17.51
C SER A 14 5.66 3.20 -17.47
N GLY A 15 5.25 4.42 -17.16
CA GLY A 15 3.85 4.84 -17.08
C GLY A 15 3.06 4.24 -15.91
N CYS A 16 3.71 3.64 -14.91
CA CYS A 16 3.12 3.40 -13.60
C CYS A 16 3.27 4.59 -12.65
N GLY A 17 4.19 5.50 -12.98
CA GLY A 17 4.47 6.71 -12.22
C GLY A 17 3.31 7.70 -12.20
N LEU A 18 2.94 8.18 -11.01
CA LEU A 18 1.98 9.26 -10.82
C LEU A 18 2.59 10.33 -9.94
N ILE A 19 2.55 11.59 -10.38
CA ILE A 19 2.93 12.74 -9.55
C ILE A 19 1.66 13.50 -9.18
N PHE A 20 1.30 13.44 -7.90
CA PHE A 20 0.23 14.24 -7.29
C PHE A 20 0.83 15.52 -6.70
N GLU A 21 0.30 16.65 -7.13
CA GLU A 21 0.57 17.96 -6.57
C GLU A 21 -0.36 18.23 -5.39
N SER A 22 0.19 18.50 -4.20
CA SER A 22 -0.62 18.95 -3.08
C SER A 22 -1.27 20.29 -3.40
N LYS A 23 -2.61 20.33 -3.42
CA LYS A 23 -3.37 21.57 -3.61
C LYS A 23 -3.46 22.45 -2.36
N THR A 24 -2.94 22.01 -1.21
CA THR A 24 -3.02 22.74 0.06
C THR A 24 -1.66 22.85 0.78
N ASN A 25 -1.46 23.98 1.48
CA ASN A 25 -0.36 24.18 2.45
C ASN A 25 -0.57 23.39 3.76
N SER A 26 -1.51 22.45 3.83
CA SER A 26 -1.73 21.58 4.98
C SER A 26 -0.89 20.31 4.82
N SER A 27 -0.31 19.83 5.91
CA SER A 27 0.55 18.63 5.94
C SER A 27 -0.22 17.32 5.72
N ASP A 28 -1.40 17.37 5.11
CA ASP A 28 -2.37 16.28 5.06
C ASP A 28 -2.62 15.88 3.60
N TYR A 29 -1.68 15.10 3.06
CA TYR A 29 -1.67 14.58 1.70
C TYR A 29 -2.71 13.45 1.47
N HIS A 30 -3.56 13.18 2.45
CA HIS A 30 -4.47 12.03 2.48
C HIS A 30 -5.76 12.19 1.66
N ASP A 31 -6.12 13.40 1.24
CA ASP A 31 -7.38 13.64 0.51
C ASP A 31 -7.30 13.34 -1.00
N GLU A 32 -6.11 13.37 -1.62
CA GLU A 32 -5.95 13.21 -3.08
C GLU A 32 -5.80 11.75 -3.52
N MET A 33 -5.37 10.84 -2.64
CA MET A 33 -5.29 9.40 -2.92
C MET A 33 -6.20 8.63 -1.96
N ASN A 34 -7.41 8.37 -2.43
CA ASN A 34 -8.37 7.54 -1.72
C ASN A 34 -8.31 6.09 -2.20
N LYS A 35 -9.05 5.22 -1.51
CA LYS A 35 -9.08 3.78 -1.75
C LYS A 35 -9.55 3.44 -3.17
N GLU A 36 -10.49 4.22 -3.70
CA GLU A 36 -11.08 4.03 -5.02
C GLU A 36 -10.06 4.32 -6.12
N HIS A 37 -9.40 5.49 -6.09
CA HIS A 37 -8.37 5.86 -7.06
C HIS A 37 -7.20 4.87 -7.05
N PHE A 38 -6.75 4.45 -5.86
CA PHE A 38 -5.69 3.45 -5.77
C PHE A 38 -6.10 2.13 -6.42
N THR A 39 -7.33 1.66 -6.15
CA THR A 39 -7.87 0.42 -6.73
C THR A 39 -7.97 0.50 -8.26
N GLU A 40 -8.47 1.61 -8.79
CA GLU A 40 -8.54 1.83 -10.25
C GLU A 40 -7.15 1.85 -10.88
N LYS A 41 -6.17 2.54 -10.27
CA LYS A 41 -4.79 2.56 -10.78
C LYS A 41 -4.12 1.20 -10.73
N PHE A 42 -4.34 0.45 -9.65
CA PHE A 42 -3.83 -0.91 -9.52
C PHE A 42 -4.37 -1.80 -10.65
N ARG A 43 -5.68 -1.74 -10.90
CA ARG A 43 -6.36 -2.50 -11.95
C ARG A 43 -5.98 -2.09 -13.36
N ASP A 44 -6.03 -0.79 -13.66
CA ASP A 44 -6.02 -0.29 -15.03
C ASP A 44 -4.62 0.09 -15.52
N THR A 45 -3.68 0.36 -14.59
CA THR A 45 -2.32 0.79 -14.92
C THR A 45 -1.28 -0.25 -14.54
N LEU A 46 -1.34 -0.78 -13.32
CA LEU A 46 -0.29 -1.66 -12.81
C LEU A 46 -0.42 -3.09 -13.31
N ILE A 47 -1.56 -3.75 -13.07
CA ILE A 47 -1.79 -5.16 -13.46
C ILE A 47 -1.39 -5.44 -14.93
N PRO A 48 -1.80 -4.63 -15.93
CA PRO A 48 -1.47 -4.92 -17.33
C PRO A 48 0.02 -4.84 -17.67
N LYS A 49 0.83 -4.24 -16.79
CA LYS A 49 2.27 -4.03 -16.98
C LYS A 49 3.14 -4.95 -16.13
N LEU A 50 2.53 -5.71 -15.22
CA LEU A 50 3.25 -6.68 -14.40
C LEU A 50 3.64 -7.90 -15.24
N PRO A 51 4.87 -8.41 -15.10
CA PRO A 51 5.22 -9.73 -15.59
C PRO A 51 4.29 -10.82 -15.00
N PRO A 52 4.08 -11.95 -15.71
CA PRO A 52 3.31 -13.06 -15.17
C PRO A 52 3.87 -13.53 -13.82
N ARG A 53 2.97 -13.81 -12.85
CA ARG A 53 3.35 -14.33 -11.52
C ARG A 53 4.22 -13.40 -10.69
N SER A 54 4.13 -12.09 -10.88
CA SER A 54 4.77 -11.12 -9.99
C SER A 54 4.24 -11.17 -8.55
N VAL A 55 5.14 -10.94 -7.61
CA VAL A 55 4.83 -10.56 -6.22
C VAL A 55 4.95 -9.05 -6.11
N VAL A 56 3.90 -8.38 -5.64
CA VAL A 56 3.86 -6.93 -5.44
C VAL A 56 4.04 -6.64 -3.95
N VAL A 57 5.15 -5.98 -3.62
CA VAL A 57 5.46 -5.55 -2.25
C VAL A 57 4.91 -4.14 -2.02
N MET A 58 4.13 -3.95 -0.95
CA MET A 58 3.58 -2.64 -0.57
C MET A 58 3.57 -2.44 0.94
N ASP A 59 3.52 -1.18 1.38
CA ASP A 59 3.37 -0.83 2.80
C ASP A 59 1.89 -0.93 3.25
N ASN A 60 1.66 -0.73 4.55
CA ASN A 60 0.33 -0.80 5.16
C ASN A 60 -0.43 0.53 5.12
N ALA A 61 -0.22 1.38 4.11
CA ALA A 61 -0.95 2.63 3.99
C ALA A 61 -2.47 2.40 4.02
N SER A 62 -3.19 3.31 4.68
CA SER A 62 -4.64 3.15 4.94
C SER A 62 -5.47 3.01 3.66
N TYR A 63 -5.01 3.63 2.55
CA TYR A 63 -5.63 3.54 1.23
C TYR A 63 -5.34 2.23 0.49
N HIS A 64 -4.29 1.47 0.85
CA HIS A 64 -4.08 0.09 0.38
C HIS A 64 -5.05 -0.90 1.04
N SER A 65 -5.62 -0.52 2.19
CA SER A 65 -6.50 -1.34 3.01
C SER A 65 -7.98 -1.15 2.63
N HIS A 66 -8.30 -1.29 1.35
CA HIS A 66 -9.70 -1.33 0.89
C HIS A 66 -10.28 -2.72 1.19
N LEU A 67 -10.98 -2.83 2.32
CA LEU A 67 -11.68 -4.05 2.71
C LEU A 67 -12.79 -4.38 1.70
N ASP A 68 -12.82 -5.65 1.30
CA ASP A 68 -13.98 -6.23 0.64
C ASP A 68 -15.25 -5.97 1.49
N PRO A 69 -16.34 -5.43 0.91
CA PRO A 69 -17.61 -5.25 1.61
C PRO A 69 -18.09 -6.49 2.37
N ASP A 70 -17.84 -7.69 1.83
CA ASP A 70 -18.22 -8.96 2.46
C ASP A 70 -17.29 -9.36 3.62
N SER A 71 -16.13 -8.72 3.74
CA SER A 71 -15.21 -8.86 4.87
C SER A 71 -15.46 -7.84 5.99
N LYS A 72 -16.46 -6.96 5.85
CA LYS A 72 -16.79 -5.98 6.89
C LYS A 72 -17.33 -6.69 8.14
N VAL A 73 -16.64 -6.47 9.25
CA VAL A 73 -17.04 -6.96 10.58
C VAL A 73 -17.48 -5.81 11.47
N PRO A 74 -18.48 -6.01 12.35
CA PRO A 74 -18.88 -5.02 13.33
C PRO A 74 -17.71 -4.60 14.23
N ASN A 75 -17.70 -3.34 14.65
CA ASN A 75 -16.68 -2.78 15.52
C ASN A 75 -17.30 -2.03 16.71
N THR A 76 -16.47 -1.35 17.51
CA THR A 76 -16.92 -0.61 18.70
C THR A 76 -17.94 0.50 18.38
N GLN A 77 -17.97 1.01 17.16
CA GLN A 77 -18.93 2.01 16.69
C GLN A 77 -20.26 1.37 16.24
N SER A 78 -20.26 0.11 15.82
CA SER A 78 -21.47 -0.61 15.42
C SER A 78 -22.49 -0.70 16.56
N ASN A 79 -23.78 -0.59 16.24
CA ASN A 79 -24.83 -0.74 17.25
C ASN A 79 -25.08 -2.22 17.59
N LYS A 80 -25.81 -2.48 18.68
CA LYS A 80 -26.04 -3.85 19.18
C LYS A 80 -26.79 -4.71 18.16
N SER A 81 -27.71 -4.12 17.39
CA SER A 81 -28.47 -4.80 16.34
C SER A 81 -27.59 -5.23 15.17
N GLU A 82 -26.68 -4.38 14.70
CA GLU A 82 -25.71 -4.72 13.66
C GLU A 82 -24.79 -5.87 14.07
N ILE A 83 -24.27 -5.81 15.30
CA ILE A 83 -23.42 -6.87 15.85
C ILE A 83 -24.19 -8.18 15.91
N SER A 84 -25.43 -8.14 16.40
CA SER A 84 -26.31 -9.31 16.50
C SER A 84 -26.64 -9.90 15.12
N ALA A 85 -26.97 -9.05 14.14
CA ALA A 85 -27.26 -9.48 12.78
C ALA A 85 -26.06 -10.16 12.12
N TRP A 86 -24.85 -9.65 12.34
CA TRP A 86 -23.62 -10.28 11.87
C TRP A 86 -23.36 -11.64 12.54
N LEU A 87 -23.58 -11.77 13.84
CA LEU A 87 -23.43 -13.05 14.55
C LEU A 87 -24.40 -14.11 14.01
N VAL A 88 -25.65 -13.74 13.76
CA VAL A 88 -26.64 -14.63 13.12
C VAL A 88 -26.20 -14.99 11.69
N LYS A 89 -25.80 -14.01 10.87
CA LYS A 89 -25.29 -14.24 9.51
C LYS A 89 -24.08 -15.18 9.49
N SER A 90 -23.22 -15.07 10.51
CA SER A 90 -22.01 -15.88 10.67
C SER A 90 -22.25 -17.20 11.40
N ASN A 91 -23.52 -17.55 11.68
CA ASN A 91 -23.93 -18.76 12.40
C ASN A 91 -23.29 -18.92 13.80
N VAL A 92 -23.03 -17.80 14.49
CA VAL A 92 -22.50 -17.75 15.85
C VAL A 92 -23.64 -17.62 16.85
N GLN A 93 -23.73 -18.59 17.76
CA GLN A 93 -24.71 -18.55 18.85
C GLN A 93 -24.33 -17.49 19.89
N TYR A 94 -25.31 -16.73 20.37
CA TYR A 94 -25.11 -15.72 21.42
C TYR A 94 -26.37 -15.58 22.29
N ASP A 95 -26.22 -15.10 23.53
CA ASP A 95 -27.36 -14.78 24.40
C ASP A 95 -27.79 -13.33 24.18
N LYS A 96 -29.10 -13.10 23.96
CA LYS A 96 -29.70 -11.76 23.79
C LYS A 96 -29.45 -10.83 24.99
N LYS A 97 -29.21 -11.39 26.19
CA LYS A 97 -28.87 -10.64 27.40
C LYS A 97 -27.43 -10.14 27.42
N MET A 98 -26.54 -10.67 26.58
CA MET A 98 -25.14 -10.24 26.51
C MET A 98 -25.04 -8.75 26.22
N LYS A 99 -24.09 -8.09 26.88
CA LYS A 99 -23.73 -6.70 26.66
C LYS A 99 -23.00 -6.55 25.32
N LYS A 100 -22.98 -5.32 24.80
CA LYS A 100 -22.29 -5.00 23.54
C LYS A 100 -20.82 -5.45 23.53
N ALA A 101 -20.11 -5.30 24.65
CA ALA A 101 -18.71 -5.73 24.78
C ALA A 101 -18.55 -7.25 24.60
N GLU A 102 -19.40 -8.05 25.26
CA GLU A 102 -19.37 -9.51 25.15
C GLU A 102 -19.69 -9.99 23.73
N LEU A 103 -20.64 -9.32 23.05
CA LEU A 103 -20.93 -9.60 21.65
C LEU A 103 -19.75 -9.25 20.73
N LEU A 104 -19.02 -8.16 21.01
CA LEU A 104 -17.82 -7.80 20.26
C LEU A 104 -16.68 -8.79 20.48
N ASP A 105 -16.57 -9.39 21.67
CA ASP A 105 -15.58 -10.43 21.92
C ASP A 105 -15.91 -11.71 21.14
N LEU A 106 -17.20 -12.07 21.00
CA LEU A 106 -17.63 -13.13 20.07
C LEU A 106 -17.26 -12.80 18.62
N VAL A 107 -17.50 -11.55 18.18
CA VAL A 107 -17.08 -11.10 16.83
C VAL A 107 -15.57 -11.25 16.65
N LYS A 108 -14.75 -10.85 17.63
CA LYS A 108 -13.28 -10.98 17.56
C LYS A 108 -12.83 -12.44 17.46
N GLN A 109 -13.52 -13.36 18.11
CA GLN A 109 -13.20 -14.79 18.09
C GLN A 109 -13.60 -15.48 16.77
N HIS A 110 -14.66 -15.00 16.12
CA HIS A 110 -15.24 -15.66 14.94
C HIS A 110 -15.02 -14.87 13.64
N LYS A 111 -14.40 -13.69 13.69
CA LYS A 111 -14.14 -12.91 12.48
C LYS A 111 -13.21 -13.69 11.54
N PRO A 112 -13.52 -13.75 10.23
CA PRO A 112 -12.58 -14.27 9.26
C PRO A 112 -11.36 -13.33 9.16
N LEU A 113 -10.30 -13.82 8.53
CA LEU A 113 -9.21 -12.94 8.10
C LEU A 113 -9.78 -11.88 7.13
N PRO A 114 -9.35 -10.61 7.26
CA PRO A 114 -9.81 -9.56 6.37
C PRO A 114 -9.35 -9.85 4.94
N ARG A 115 -10.27 -9.79 3.97
CA ARG A 115 -9.91 -9.76 2.55
C ARG A 115 -9.88 -8.32 2.06
N TYR A 116 -8.86 -8.02 1.26
CA TYR A 116 -8.67 -6.71 0.66
C TYR A 116 -8.89 -6.80 -0.85
N ILE A 117 -9.55 -5.80 -1.42
CA ILE A 117 -9.88 -5.77 -2.85
C ILE A 117 -8.61 -5.87 -3.71
N ILE A 118 -7.51 -5.28 -3.28
CA ILE A 118 -6.23 -5.30 -4.02
C ILE A 118 -5.66 -6.72 -4.09
N ASP A 119 -5.76 -7.48 -3.00
CA ASP A 119 -5.28 -8.87 -2.93
C ASP A 119 -6.10 -9.77 -3.84
N GLU A 120 -7.42 -9.60 -3.82
CA GLU A 120 -8.33 -10.33 -4.71
C GLU A 120 -8.06 -9.99 -6.18
N LEU A 121 -7.85 -8.69 -6.50
CA LEU A 121 -7.51 -8.26 -7.86
C LEU A 121 -6.17 -8.83 -8.32
N ALA A 122 -5.14 -8.81 -7.47
CA ALA A 122 -3.85 -9.38 -7.79
C ALA A 122 -3.96 -10.90 -8.02
N SER A 123 -4.58 -11.62 -7.08
CA SER A 123 -4.78 -13.06 -7.14
C SER A 123 -5.56 -13.49 -8.38
N ALA A 124 -6.65 -12.78 -8.71
CA ALA A 124 -7.45 -13.04 -9.91
C ALA A 124 -6.65 -12.85 -11.22
N ASN A 125 -5.57 -12.08 -11.20
CA ASN A 125 -4.66 -11.88 -12.33
C ASN A 125 -3.36 -12.70 -12.20
N GLY A 126 -3.30 -13.64 -11.25
CA GLY A 126 -2.16 -14.53 -11.06
C GLY A 126 -0.95 -13.89 -10.40
N HIS A 127 -1.14 -12.80 -9.65
CA HIS A 127 -0.13 -12.10 -8.86
C HIS A 127 -0.38 -12.27 -7.36
N GLU A 128 0.64 -12.01 -6.56
CA GLU A 128 0.55 -12.07 -5.09
C GLU A 128 0.85 -10.69 -4.48
N ILE A 129 0.19 -10.37 -3.36
CA ILE A 129 0.48 -9.16 -2.57
C ILE A 129 1.26 -9.56 -1.33
N LEU A 130 2.42 -8.95 -1.13
CA LEU A 130 3.19 -9.03 0.10
C LEU A 130 3.19 -7.66 0.80
N ARG A 131 2.80 -7.64 2.07
CA ARG A 131 2.84 -6.41 2.89
C ARG A 131 4.06 -6.42 3.79
N THR A 132 4.73 -5.27 3.90
CA THR A 132 5.79 -5.13 4.91
C THR A 132 5.22 -5.22 6.32
N PRO A 133 6.03 -5.61 7.32
CA PRO A 133 5.60 -5.59 8.71
C PRO A 133 5.14 -4.17 9.15
N PRO A 134 4.17 -4.07 10.08
CA PRO A 134 3.74 -2.77 10.59
C PRO A 134 4.93 -1.97 11.16
N TYR A 135 4.97 -0.68 10.84
CA TYR A 135 6.05 0.25 11.23
C TYR A 135 7.44 -0.02 10.65
N HIS A 136 7.56 -0.95 9.70
CA HIS A 136 8.81 -1.26 9.01
C HIS A 136 8.75 -0.88 7.52
N CYS A 137 8.50 0.41 7.24
CA CYS A 137 8.45 0.90 5.85
C CYS A 137 9.84 0.96 5.20
N GLU A 138 10.91 0.99 5.98
CA GLU A 138 12.30 0.88 5.53
C GLU A 138 12.57 -0.41 4.76
N LEU A 139 11.78 -1.47 5.04
CA LEU A 139 11.84 -2.74 4.33
C LEU A 139 11.13 -2.71 2.97
N ASN A 140 10.66 -1.54 2.51
CA ASN A 140 10.15 -1.36 1.16
C ASN A 140 11.23 -0.67 0.29
N PRO A 141 11.73 -1.33 -0.78
CA PRO A 141 12.75 -0.73 -1.66
C PRO A 141 12.38 0.63 -2.25
N ILE A 142 11.08 0.95 -2.33
CA ILE A 142 10.64 2.25 -2.80
C ILE A 142 11.12 3.41 -1.91
N GLU A 143 11.29 3.21 -0.60
CA GLU A 143 11.80 4.26 0.30
C GLU A 143 13.24 4.68 -0.05
N MET A 144 14.04 3.72 -0.51
CA MET A 144 15.38 4.00 -1.02
C MET A 144 15.36 4.76 -2.34
N VAL A 145 14.47 4.36 -3.25
CA VAL A 145 14.21 5.07 -4.51
C VAL A 145 13.85 6.52 -4.21
N TRP A 146 12.98 6.75 -3.23
CA TRP A 146 12.59 8.08 -2.80
C TRP A 146 13.73 8.91 -2.23
N SER A 147 14.56 8.31 -1.37
CA SER A 147 15.75 8.96 -0.84
C SER A 147 16.68 9.40 -1.96
N TYR A 148 16.89 8.54 -2.97
CA TYR A 148 17.69 8.85 -4.14
C TYR A 148 17.12 10.02 -4.96
N LEU A 149 15.82 9.97 -5.28
CA LEU A 149 15.14 11.00 -6.07
C LEU A 149 15.17 12.36 -5.36
N LYS A 150 14.81 12.40 -4.06
CA LYS A 150 14.86 13.61 -3.24
C LYS A 150 16.27 14.18 -3.15
N GLY A 151 17.28 13.32 -2.95
CA GLY A 151 18.67 13.72 -2.89
C GLY A 151 19.23 14.22 -4.24
N TYR A 152 18.73 13.72 -5.37
CA TYR A 152 19.07 14.25 -6.68
C TYR A 152 18.52 15.65 -6.88
N VAL A 153 17.22 15.84 -6.64
CA VAL A 153 16.55 17.14 -6.75
C VAL A 153 17.21 18.16 -5.82
N ALA A 154 17.47 17.81 -4.56
CA ALA A 154 18.08 18.74 -3.59
C ALA A 154 19.46 19.25 -4.01
N ARG A 155 20.27 18.43 -4.71
CA ARG A 155 21.62 18.82 -5.15
C ARG A 155 21.64 19.65 -6.42
N HIS A 156 20.65 19.47 -7.30
CA HIS A 156 20.62 20.10 -8.62
C HIS A 156 19.60 21.24 -8.71
N ASN A 157 18.74 21.40 -7.70
CA ASN A 157 17.77 22.49 -7.66
C ASN A 157 18.46 23.79 -7.25
N SER A 158 18.65 24.69 -8.23
CA SER A 158 19.23 26.02 -8.04
C SER A 158 18.20 27.15 -8.07
N SER A 159 17.01 26.92 -8.63
CA SER A 159 15.99 27.95 -8.86
C SER A 159 14.84 27.94 -7.86
N CYS A 160 14.68 26.86 -7.07
CA CYS A 160 13.51 26.59 -6.22
C CYS A 160 12.15 26.67 -6.95
N MET A 161 12.16 26.67 -8.29
CA MET A 161 10.94 26.73 -9.08
C MET A 161 10.35 25.36 -9.31
N LYS A 162 9.02 25.26 -9.18
CA LYS A 162 8.29 23.99 -9.33
C LYS A 162 8.51 23.29 -10.67
N LYS A 163 8.61 24.05 -11.77
CA LYS A 163 8.86 23.48 -13.11
C LYS A 163 10.21 22.76 -13.18
N ASP A 164 11.22 23.33 -12.51
CA ASP A 164 12.56 22.76 -12.47
C ASP A 164 12.61 21.54 -11.55
N ILE A 165 11.84 21.55 -10.45
CA ILE A 165 11.67 20.38 -9.59
C ILE A 165 11.10 19.19 -10.37
N ILE A 166 10.03 19.40 -11.16
CA ILE A 166 9.43 18.31 -11.97
C ILE A 166 10.44 17.79 -13.00
N LYS A 167 11.15 18.68 -13.69
CA LYS A 167 12.17 18.29 -14.67
C LYS A 167 13.30 17.48 -14.05
N LEU A 168 13.84 17.95 -12.92
CA LEU A 168 14.89 17.26 -12.17
C LEU A 168 14.41 15.92 -11.63
N PHE A 169 13.13 15.81 -11.27
CA PHE A 169 12.55 14.55 -10.82
C PHE A 169 12.48 13.53 -11.97
N GLU A 170 11.94 13.91 -13.13
CA GLU A 170 11.90 13.05 -14.32
C GLU A 170 13.31 12.64 -14.78
N GLU A 171 14.27 13.55 -14.72
CA GLU A 171 15.69 13.26 -14.97
C GLU A 171 16.23 12.24 -13.96
N ALA A 172 15.97 12.41 -12.67
CA ALA A 172 16.38 11.47 -11.64
C ALA A 172 15.74 10.08 -11.82
N LYS A 173 14.47 10.02 -12.26
CA LYS A 173 13.80 8.74 -12.58
C LYS A 173 14.51 8.01 -13.71
N SER A 174 15.00 8.72 -14.73
CA SER A 174 15.72 8.11 -15.85
C SER A 174 17.02 7.41 -15.44
N HIS A 175 17.57 7.73 -14.26
CA HIS A 175 18.74 7.06 -13.70
C HIS A 175 18.43 5.76 -12.96
N ILE A 176 17.15 5.45 -12.71
CA ILE A 176 16.72 4.24 -11.99
C ILE A 176 16.41 3.15 -13.01
N ASP A 177 17.48 2.59 -13.55
CA ASP A 177 17.46 1.38 -14.36
C ASP A 177 17.38 0.12 -13.49
N ALA A 178 17.34 -1.04 -14.16
CA ALA A 178 17.30 -2.36 -13.54
C ALA A 178 18.48 -2.60 -12.57
N GLU A 179 19.69 -2.17 -12.94
CA GLU A 179 20.89 -2.36 -12.11
C GLU A 179 20.80 -1.54 -10.82
N ARG A 180 20.38 -0.28 -10.92
CA ARG A 180 20.20 0.57 -9.75
C ARG A 180 19.06 0.07 -8.87
N TRP A 181 17.97 -0.39 -9.46
CA TRP A 181 16.87 -0.97 -8.69
C TRP A 181 17.31 -2.22 -7.93
N ALA A 182 18.07 -3.12 -8.57
CA ALA A 182 18.62 -4.31 -7.92
C ALA A 182 19.45 -3.94 -6.68
N LYS A 183 20.24 -2.85 -6.72
CA LYS A 183 20.99 -2.36 -5.55
C LYS A 183 20.07 -1.93 -4.39
N PHE A 184 18.87 -1.45 -4.67
CA PHE A 184 17.88 -1.12 -3.64
C PHE A 184 17.28 -2.38 -3.03
N GLU A 185 16.89 -3.36 -3.87
CA GLU A 185 16.39 -4.67 -3.41
C GLU A 185 17.43 -5.38 -2.53
N THR A 186 18.68 -5.51 -2.99
CA THR A 186 19.75 -6.18 -2.23
C THR A 186 20.01 -5.53 -0.87
N ARG A 187 19.88 -4.21 -0.77
CA ARG A 187 20.08 -3.54 0.52
C ARG A 187 18.94 -3.86 1.49
N VAL A 188 17.69 -3.84 1.01
CA VAL A 188 16.52 -4.19 1.82
C VAL A 188 16.60 -5.65 2.27
N GLU A 189 17.01 -6.57 1.38
CA GLU A 189 17.21 -7.98 1.73
C GLU A 189 18.24 -8.14 2.86
N ARG A 190 19.38 -7.45 2.77
CA ARG A 190 20.39 -7.46 3.84
C ARG A 190 19.87 -6.89 5.15
N GLU A 191 19.17 -5.75 5.11
CA GLU A 191 18.59 -5.13 6.31
C GLU A 191 17.53 -6.06 6.95
N PHE A 192 16.80 -6.83 6.14
CA PHE A 192 15.87 -7.84 6.63
C PHE A 192 16.58 -9.03 7.29
N GLU A 193 17.63 -9.57 6.68
CA GLU A 193 18.43 -10.68 7.24
C GLU A 193 19.06 -10.29 8.58
N GLU A 194 19.69 -9.11 8.66
CA GLU A 194 20.28 -8.58 9.90
C GLU A 194 19.23 -8.42 11.01
N ALA A 195 17.98 -8.09 10.68
CA ALA A 195 16.90 -7.96 11.65
C ALA A 195 16.37 -9.32 12.16
N GLN A 196 16.59 -10.42 11.44
CA GLN A 196 16.20 -11.78 11.88
C GLN A 196 17.25 -12.43 12.80
N GLU A 197 18.51 -11.99 12.71
CA GLU A 197 19.63 -12.54 13.51
C GLU A 197 19.76 -11.90 14.91
N ASN A 198 19.03 -10.81 15.18
CA ASN A 198 19.03 -10.07 16.45
C ASN A 198 17.78 -10.34 17.30
#